data_AF-A0A8B3DK05-F1
#
_entry.id   AF-A0A8B3DK05-F1
#
_cell.length_a   1.000
_cell.length_b   1.000
_cell.length_c   1.000
_cell.angle_alpha   90.00
_cell.angle_beta   90.00
_cell.angle_gamma   90.00
#
_symmetry.space_group_name_H-M   'P 1'
#
loop_
_entity.id
_entity.type
_entity.pdbx_description
1 polymer ?
#
loop_
_entity_poly.entity_id
_entity_poly.type
_entity_poly.pdbx_seq_one_letter_code
_entity_poly.pdbx_strand_id
1 'polypeptide(L)' 'MSDYPKTFIVQNDTVTVSEELHQTLNLLADRNYQLMGYISQPNQDYSKSNHPQELMCYQMALEAAYIQQQTGGLDE' A
#
# COMPACT_ATOMS: atom_id res chain seq x y z
N MET A 1 13.93 10.24 -9.41
CA MET A 1 13.80 8.92 -10.06
C MET A 1 12.92 8.09 -9.16
N SER A 2 11.91 7.42 -9.72
CA SER A 2 11.11 6.49 -8.93
C SER A 2 11.95 5.23 -8.64
N ASP A 3 11.80 4.69 -7.42
CA ASP A 3 12.39 3.41 -7.00
C ASP A 3 11.53 2.20 -7.44
N TYR A 4 10.50 2.41 -8.26
CA TYR A 4 9.60 1.38 -8.77
C TYR A 4 9.92 1.02 -10.24
N PRO A 5 9.72 -0.25 -10.66
CA PRO A 5 9.03 -1.31 -9.95
C PRO A 5 9.82 -1.90 -8.79
N LYS A 6 9.14 -2.25 -7.69
CA LYS A 6 9.74 -2.82 -6.49
C LYS A 6 9.01 -4.10 -6.08
N THR A 7 9.78 -5.07 -5.61
CA THR A 7 9.27 -6.37 -5.19
C THR A 7 9.08 -6.42 -3.68
N PHE A 8 7.93 -6.93 -3.26
CA PHE A 8 7.55 -7.14 -1.87
C PHE A 8 7.22 -8.61 -1.63
N ILE A 9 7.43 -9.07 -0.41
CA ILE A 9 7.00 -10.40 0.04
C ILE A 9 5.70 -10.25 0.82
N VAL A 10 4.64 -10.90 0.37
CA VAL A 10 3.30 -10.88 0.96
C VAL A 10 2.83 -12.32 1.08
N GLN A 11 2.50 -12.78 2.28
CA GLN A 11 2.08 -14.17 2.54
C GLN A 11 3.02 -15.27 1.96
N ASN A 12 4.35 -15.04 1.95
CA ASN A 12 5.38 -15.89 1.31
C ASN A 12 5.34 -15.92 -0.24
N ASP A 13 4.55 -15.05 -0.86
CA ASP A 13 4.52 -14.82 -2.29
C ASP A 13 5.21 -13.51 -2.67
N THR A 14 5.54 -13.35 -3.94
CA THR A 14 6.29 -12.24 -4.49
C THR A 14 5.37 -11.32 -5.28
N VAL A 15 5.18 -10.09 -4.79
CA VAL A 15 4.37 -9.06 -5.46
C VAL A 15 5.27 -8.00 -6.06
N THR A 16 5.24 -7.85 -7.37
CA THR A 16 5.90 -6.74 -8.07
C THR A 16 4.95 -5.54 -8.15
N VAL A 17 5.32 -4.46 -7.47
CA VAL A 17 4.56 -3.22 -7.45
C VAL A 17 5.12 -2.29 -8.51
N SER A 18 4.30 -1.89 -9.48
CA SER A 18 4.61 -0.85 -10.47
C SER A 18 4.51 0.55 -9.86
N GLU A 19 4.99 1.58 -10.56
CA GLU A 19 4.83 2.97 -10.14
C GLU A 19 3.35 3.35 -9.94
N GLU A 20 2.51 2.97 -10.90
CA GLU A 20 1.07 3.24 -10.85
C GLU A 20 0.37 2.52 -9.69
N LEU A 21 0.73 1.25 -9.46
CA LEU A 21 0.22 0.50 -8.33
C LEU A 21 0.70 1.14 -7.02
N HIS A 22 1.97 1.53 -6.92
CA HIS A 22 2.49 2.23 -5.74
C HIS A 22 1.69 3.50 -5.43
N GLN A 23 1.42 4.35 -6.43
CA GLN A 23 0.61 5.56 -6.23
C GLN A 23 -0.78 5.23 -5.69
N THR A 24 -1.41 4.18 -6.21
CA THR A 24 -2.71 3.70 -5.74
C THR A 24 -2.63 3.19 -4.29
N LEU A 25 -1.63 2.36 -3.97
CA LEU A 25 -1.41 1.84 -2.62
C LEU A 25 -1.13 2.96 -1.61
N ASN A 26 -0.34 3.96 -2.01
CA ASN A 26 -0.01 5.10 -1.17
C ASN A 26 -1.23 5.97 -0.88
N LEU A 27 -2.12 6.15 -1.86
CA LEU A 27 -3.41 6.83 -1.66
C LEU A 27 -4.34 6.06 -0.72
N LEU A 28 -4.38 4.72 -0.84
CA LEU A 28 -5.16 3.88 0.08
C LEU A 28 -4.60 3.91 1.50
N ALA A 29 -3.27 3.89 1.65
CA ALA A 29 -2.61 4.02 2.94
C ALA A 29 -2.96 5.36 3.61
N ASP A 30 -2.94 6.46 2.85
CA ASP A 30 -3.33 7.79 3.32
C ASP A 30 -4.77 7.84 3.85
N ARG A 31 -5.71 7.27 3.06
CA ARG A 31 -7.12 7.17 3.46
C ARG A 31 -7.29 6.34 4.73
N ASN A 32 -6.61 5.20 4.83
CA ASN A 32 -6.67 4.35 6.02
C ASN A 32 -6.12 5.07 7.26
N TYR A 33 -5.02 5.80 7.10
CA TYR A 33 -4.41 6.57 8.19
C TYR A 33 -5.35 7.67 8.70
N GLN A 34 -6.01 8.39 7.78
CA GLN A 34 -7.03 9.38 8.12
C GLN A 34 -8.28 8.76 8.75
N LEU A 35 -8.74 7.60 8.28
CA LEU A 35 -9.88 6.88 8.85
C LEU A 35 -9.62 6.43 10.31
N MET A 36 -8.35 6.21 10.66
CA MET A 36 -7.93 5.94 12.04
C MET A 36 -7.85 7.21 12.91
N GLY A 37 -8.13 8.40 12.36
CA GLY A 37 -8.11 9.67 13.07
C GLY A 37 -6.73 10.35 13.09
N TYR A 38 -5.76 9.86 12.32
CA TYR A 38 -4.45 10.50 12.21
C TYR A 38 -4.44 11.60 11.15
N ILE A 39 -3.53 12.56 11.32
CA ILE A 39 -3.31 13.65 10.36
C ILE A 39 -2.24 13.21 9.38
N SER A 40 -2.57 13.16 8.09
CA SER A 40 -1.59 12.85 7.06
C SER A 40 -0.74 14.04 6.65
N GLN A 41 0.47 13.74 6.20
CA GLN A 41 1.40 14.75 5.67
C GLN A 41 1.26 14.83 4.14
N PRO A 42 1.29 16.04 3.55
CA PRO A 42 1.27 16.18 2.10
C PRO A 42 2.46 15.44 1.46
N ASN A 43 2.18 14.69 0.39
CA ASN A 43 3.18 13.91 -0.36
C ASN A 43 3.93 12.86 0.47
N GLN A 44 3.34 12.37 1.56
CA GLN A 44 3.92 11.29 2.36
C GLN A 44 4.03 10.01 1.55
N ASP A 45 5.22 9.40 1.53
CA ASP A 45 5.45 8.06 1.00
C ASP A 45 5.39 7.05 2.17
N TYR A 46 4.22 6.45 2.35
CA TYR A 46 3.95 5.50 3.43
C TYR A 46 4.79 4.22 3.29
N SER A 47 5.29 3.89 2.09
CA SER A 47 6.16 2.72 1.85
C SER A 47 7.57 2.87 2.42
N LYS A 48 7.97 4.11 2.74
CA LYS A 48 9.29 4.48 3.28
C LYS A 48 9.22 5.04 4.70
N SER A 49 8.03 5.06 5.30
CA SER A 49 7.87 5.62 6.63
C SER A 49 8.54 4.75 7.69
N ASN A 50 9.19 5.41 8.66
CA ASN A 50 9.69 4.78 9.88
C ASN A 50 8.62 4.76 10.99
N HIS A 51 7.45 5.38 10.78
CA HIS A 51 6.37 5.38 11.75
C HIS A 51 5.55 4.09 11.63
N PRO A 52 5.41 3.28 12.71
CA PRO A 52 4.78 1.97 12.63
C PRO A 52 3.37 1.98 12.04
N GLN A 53 2.55 2.96 12.42
CA GLN A 53 1.17 3.07 11.95
C GLN A 53 1.07 3.44 10.47
N GLU A 54 2.00 4.27 9.97
CA GLU A 54 2.03 4.66 8.56
C GLU A 54 2.46 3.47 7.69
N LEU A 55 3.51 2.77 8.11
CA LEU A 55 3.98 1.57 7.44
C LEU A 55 2.90 0.47 7.44
N MET A 56 2.20 0.30 8.57
CA MET A 56 1.07 -0.64 8.67
C MET A 56 -0.04 -0.31 7.67
N CYS A 57 -0.38 0.97 7.49
CA CYS A 57 -1.39 1.38 6.51
C CYS A 57 -0.98 1.02 5.07
N TYR A 58 0.30 1.17 4.74
CA TYR A 58 0.82 0.74 3.44
C TYR A 58 0.77 -0.78 3.26
N GLN A 59 1.17 -1.54 4.29
CA GLN A 59 1.12 -3.01 4.27
C GLN A 59 -0.30 -3.53 4.11
N MET A 60 -1.30 -2.93 4.78
CA MET A 60 -2.70 -3.31 4.60
C MET A 60 -3.20 -3.02 3.19
N ALA A 61 -2.81 -1.89 2.59
CA ALA A 61 -3.16 -1.59 1.20
C ALA A 61 -2.55 -2.63 0.24
N LEU A 62 -1.28 -3.00 0.46
CA LEU A 62 -0.59 -4.02 -0.33
C LEU A 62 -1.25 -5.40 -0.20
N GLU A 63 -1.64 -5.78 1.01
CA GLU A 63 -2.37 -7.01 1.31
C GLU A 63 -3.71 -7.06 0.58
N ALA A 64 -4.48 -5.96 0.61
CA ALA A 64 -5.75 -5.86 -0.10
C ALA A 64 -5.58 -6.00 -1.62
N ALA A 65 -4.54 -5.37 -2.18
CA ALA A 65 -4.23 -5.48 -3.60
C ALA A 65 -3.81 -6.91 -3.99
N TYR A 66 -3.03 -7.59 -3.13
CA TYR A 66 -2.67 -8.99 -3.34
C TYR A 66 -3.91 -9.90 -3.36
N ILE A 67 -4.80 -9.75 -2.37
CA ILE A 67 -6.05 -10.52 -2.31
C ILE A 67 -6.89 -10.25 -3.57
N GLN A 68 -7.05 -8.99 -3.97
CA GLN A 68 -7.84 -8.63 -5.15
C GLN A 68 -7.30 -9.27 -6.45
N GLN A 69 -5.98 -9.36 -6.60
CA GLN A 69 -5.34 -10.02 -7.74
C GLN A 69 -5.63 -11.52 -7.77
N GLN A 70 -5.76 -12.15 -6.61
CA GLN A 70 -6.05 -13.58 -6.51
C GLN A 70 -7.54 -13.90 -6.68
N THR A 71 -8.43 -13.10 -6.11
CA THR A 71 -9.87 -13.39 -6.09
C THR A 71 -10.61 -12.85 -7.31
N GLY A 72 -10.01 -11.93 -8.07
CA GLY A 72 -10.70 -11.27 -9.19
C GLY A 72 -11.83 -10.37 -8.69
N GLY A 73 -11.51 -9.36 -7.88
CA GLY A 73 -12.51 -8.43 -7.32
C GLY A 73 -13.25 -8.98 -6.08
N LEU A 74 -14.01 -8.11 -5.41
CA LEU A 74 -14.82 -8.43 -4.23
C LEU A 74 -16.31 -8.67 -4.56
N ASP A 75 -16.68 -8.78 -5.84
CA ASP A 75 -18.07 -8.93 -6.28
C ASP A 75 -18.23 -10.13 -7.26
N GLU A 76 -18.95 -11.16 -6.79
CA GLU A 76 -19.98 -11.88 -7.58
C GLU A 76 -21.34 -11.67 -6.91
#